data_AF-A0A2D6FBS8-F1
#
_entry.id   AF-A0A2D6FBS8-F1
#
_cell.length_a   1.000
_cell.length_b   1.000
_cell.length_c   1.000
_cell.angle_alpha   90.00
_cell.angle_beta   90.00
_cell.angle_gamma   90.00
#
_symmetry.space_group_name_H-M   'P 1'
#
loop_
_entity.id
_entity.type
_entity.pdbx_description
1 polymer ?
#
loop_
_entity_poly.entity_id
_entity_poly.type
_entity_poly.pdbx_seq_one_letter_code
_entity_poly.pdbx_strand_id
1 'polypeptide(L)'
;MNVEEIYRQFTSGNSSEAIRATWVGRYLESAITFWCSLHAPADARDPMNDQMQHIFDIGNNHQERVNGRLYPGGVQAVFTTEEEGFRQTLGFMSAGGQFIKDMPLVCWPQGLTGRPDVLERVDGVPSVFGDFSYRVVEIKSGRRLRESQILQGALYNRVLGLVQGYEPPEFQMINGDMDVVPVIMEEYDLLLDRVLAEVREIMAGKPVDFCYGVAGWPWTTYVDNQAIEANDVSLIVGVGESVRTSLVEAGYATLESIAKANETELVKVRLIGAPTAKKMVVSAQAIQGQKPLPRAELEELRHGTTEVFFDFEGAHETSQGQENFDGKDMVNYLIGAVHRTDGGEGGYIPFFADSFDQEGRNLKEFLEWASSLEDPVFYHWHHYERTHLTKMAERHGTDPDLAAFVLDRLEDLSPWATKGYAFPTYGEGLKAIAKCLGFSWQQDDVSGVGSMDLYVKYVDSGGTDQTSKDKIIIYNEDDCFATMHIYDWVMAQQG
;
A
#
# COMPACT_ATOMS: atom_id res chain seq x y z
N MET A 1 11.58 42.97 -9.19
CA MET A 1 10.27 43.15 -9.86
C MET A 1 9.20 43.44 -8.79
N ASN A 2 8.06 44.07 -9.10
CA ASN A 2 7.03 44.34 -8.08
C ASN A 2 6.26 43.04 -7.77
N VAL A 3 6.18 42.63 -6.50
CA VAL A 3 5.41 41.44 -6.05
C VAL A 3 3.98 41.43 -6.61
N GLU A 4 3.34 42.59 -6.66
CA GLU A 4 1.97 42.72 -7.18
C GLU A 4 1.88 42.45 -8.70
N GLU A 5 2.95 42.74 -9.45
CA GLU A 5 3.03 42.47 -10.89
C GLU A 5 3.16 40.96 -11.15
N ILE A 6 4.06 40.28 -10.42
CA ILE A 6 4.22 38.82 -10.48
C ILE A 6 2.90 38.14 -10.08
N TYR A 7 2.29 38.59 -8.98
CA TYR A 7 1.01 38.05 -8.52
C TYR A 7 -0.04 38.12 -9.62
N ARG A 8 -0.30 39.31 -10.20
CA ARG A 8 -1.30 39.49 -11.26
C ARG A 8 -0.97 38.69 -12.52
N GLN A 9 0.30 38.59 -12.88
CA GLN A 9 0.73 37.82 -14.03
C GLN A 9 0.29 36.36 -13.90
N PHE A 10 0.55 35.73 -12.75
CA PHE A 10 0.32 34.30 -12.57
C PHE A 10 -1.08 33.93 -12.06
N THR A 11 -1.88 34.88 -11.57
CA THR A 11 -3.29 34.65 -11.19
C THR A 11 -4.31 35.07 -12.25
N SER A 12 -3.88 35.53 -13.43
CA SER A 12 -4.78 36.02 -14.49
C SER A 12 -5.57 34.93 -15.26
N GLY A 13 -5.41 33.65 -14.92
CA GLY A 13 -6.01 32.50 -15.62
C GLY A 13 -7.13 31.78 -14.85
N ASN A 14 -7.69 30.72 -15.44
CA ASN A 14 -8.70 29.88 -14.81
C ASN A 14 -8.05 28.84 -13.88
N SER A 15 -8.26 28.98 -12.58
CA SER A 15 -7.71 28.06 -11.57
C SER A 15 -8.25 26.63 -11.67
N SER A 16 -9.44 26.44 -12.23
CA SER A 16 -10.07 25.12 -12.37
C SER A 16 -9.43 24.24 -13.45
N GLU A 17 -8.71 24.85 -14.39
CA GLU A 17 -7.97 24.16 -15.46
C GLU A 17 -6.50 23.89 -15.09
N ALA A 18 -6.09 24.33 -13.89
CA ALA A 18 -4.72 24.16 -13.43
C ALA A 18 -4.47 22.75 -12.89
N ILE A 19 -3.45 22.09 -13.43
CA ILE A 19 -2.94 20.83 -12.91
C ILE A 19 -2.28 21.09 -11.56
N ARG A 20 -2.78 20.40 -10.53
CA ARG A 20 -2.13 20.36 -9.22
C ARG A 20 -0.96 19.38 -9.29
N ALA A 21 0.19 19.71 -8.72
CA ALA A 21 1.33 18.78 -8.78
C ALA A 21 1.04 17.42 -8.14
N THR A 22 0.21 17.38 -7.10
CA THR A 22 -0.23 16.11 -6.48
C THR A 22 -1.03 15.22 -7.44
N TRP A 23 -1.61 15.78 -8.52
CA TRP A 23 -2.31 15.00 -9.55
C TRP A 23 -1.35 14.21 -10.44
N VAL A 24 -0.14 14.72 -10.69
CA VAL A 24 0.90 14.00 -11.43
C VAL A 24 1.25 12.71 -10.71
N GLY A 25 1.48 12.79 -9.40
CA GLY A 25 1.74 11.61 -8.56
C GLY A 25 0.58 10.62 -8.58
N ARG A 26 -0.66 11.10 -8.37
CA ARG A 26 -1.86 10.26 -8.38
C ARG A 26 -2.11 9.58 -9.71
N TYR A 27 -1.91 10.28 -10.83
CA TYR A 27 -2.08 9.72 -12.16
C TYR A 27 -1.11 8.56 -12.41
N LEU A 28 0.17 8.75 -12.06
CA LEU A 28 1.19 7.72 -12.21
C LEU A 28 0.98 6.52 -11.29
N GLU A 29 0.39 6.74 -10.12
CA GLU A 29 0.03 5.64 -9.21
C GLU A 29 -1.20 4.87 -9.73
N SER A 30 -2.22 5.56 -10.24
CA SER A 30 -3.40 4.93 -10.83
C SER A 30 -4.24 5.94 -11.63
N ALA A 31 -4.25 5.77 -12.95
CA ALA A 31 -5.00 6.64 -13.87
C ALA A 31 -6.50 6.66 -13.58
N ILE A 32 -7.08 5.51 -13.20
CA ILE A 32 -8.49 5.40 -12.81
C ILE A 32 -8.77 6.10 -11.47
N THR A 33 -7.87 6.00 -10.49
CA THR A 33 -8.01 6.72 -9.21
C THR A 33 -7.98 8.24 -9.42
N PHE A 34 -7.11 8.69 -10.32
CA PHE A 34 -7.06 10.09 -10.73
C PHE A 34 -8.34 10.52 -11.47
N TRP A 35 -8.82 9.72 -12.43
CA TRP A 35 -10.09 9.98 -13.13
C TRP A 35 -11.27 10.08 -12.16
N CYS A 36 -11.39 9.17 -11.19
CA CYS A 36 -12.44 9.19 -10.18
C CYS A 36 -12.37 10.45 -9.31
N SER A 37 -11.16 10.95 -9.02
CA SER A 37 -10.99 12.20 -8.26
C SER A 37 -11.58 13.43 -8.97
N LEU A 38 -11.76 13.37 -10.29
CA LEU A 38 -12.32 14.45 -11.11
C LEU A 38 -13.79 14.21 -11.48
N HIS A 39 -14.16 12.95 -11.78
CA HIS A 39 -15.39 12.63 -12.50
C HIS A 39 -16.35 11.71 -11.74
N ALA A 40 -15.88 10.97 -10.72
CA ALA A 40 -16.74 10.05 -9.98
C ALA A 40 -17.66 10.80 -8.99
N PRO A 41 -18.83 10.23 -8.64
CA PRO A 41 -19.72 10.80 -7.64
C PRO A 41 -19.02 10.98 -6.29
N ALA A 42 -19.17 12.15 -5.66
CA ALA A 42 -18.47 12.47 -4.43
C ALA A 42 -18.87 11.57 -3.24
N ASP A 43 -20.09 11.05 -3.25
CA ASP A 43 -20.67 10.13 -2.28
C ASP A 43 -20.25 8.67 -2.48
N ALA A 44 -19.60 8.34 -3.61
CA ALA A 44 -19.03 7.02 -3.85
C ALA A 44 -17.65 6.80 -3.23
N ARG A 45 -17.12 7.79 -2.49
CA ARG A 45 -15.83 7.70 -1.80
C ARG A 45 -15.88 6.73 -0.64
N ASP A 46 -14.87 5.87 -0.58
CA ASP A 46 -14.61 5.06 0.61
C ASP A 46 -14.39 5.96 1.83
N PRO A 47 -14.96 5.62 2.99
CA PRO A 47 -14.70 6.35 4.22
C PRO A 47 -13.22 6.21 4.62
N MET A 48 -12.76 7.08 5.51
CA MET A 48 -11.49 6.87 6.19
C MET A 48 -11.54 5.55 6.97
N ASN A 49 -10.47 4.76 6.88
CA ASN A 49 -10.28 3.55 7.66
C ASN A 49 -8.93 3.61 8.39
N ASP A 50 -8.70 2.71 9.34
CA ASP A 50 -7.51 2.71 10.20
C ASP A 50 -6.22 2.63 9.39
N GLN A 51 -6.19 1.82 8.32
CA GLN A 51 -5.03 1.70 7.44
C GLN A 51 -4.66 3.04 6.77
N MET A 52 -5.66 3.78 6.26
CA MET A 52 -5.42 5.07 5.63
C MET A 52 -5.04 6.14 6.64
N GLN A 53 -5.70 6.12 7.82
CA GLN A 53 -5.39 7.03 8.92
C GLN A 53 -3.93 6.86 9.36
N HIS A 54 -3.49 5.62 9.58
CA HIS A 54 -2.12 5.27 9.91
C HIS A 54 -1.11 5.78 8.85
N ILE A 55 -1.38 5.55 7.56
CA ILE A 55 -0.52 6.05 6.47
C ILE A 55 -0.40 7.59 6.50
N PHE A 56 -1.49 8.31 6.78
CA PHE A 56 -1.45 9.77 6.87
C PHE A 56 -0.67 10.23 8.10
N ASP A 57 -0.85 9.58 9.25
CA ASP A 57 -0.16 9.93 10.48
C ASP A 57 1.36 9.73 10.37
N ILE A 58 1.82 8.65 9.70
CA ILE A 58 3.23 8.44 9.36
C ILE A 58 3.77 9.60 8.53
N GLY A 59 3.04 9.99 7.47
CA GLY A 59 3.43 11.07 6.57
C GLY A 59 3.59 12.39 7.34
N ASN A 60 2.59 12.75 8.13
CA ASN A 60 2.55 13.98 8.92
C ASN A 60 3.67 14.00 9.96
N ASN A 61 3.83 12.93 10.75
CA ASN A 61 4.86 12.84 11.78
C ASN A 61 6.27 12.93 11.20
N HIS A 62 6.50 12.29 10.05
CA HIS A 62 7.78 12.38 9.35
C HIS A 62 8.05 13.81 8.87
N GLN A 63 7.07 14.45 8.23
CA GLN A 63 7.18 15.83 7.76
C GLN A 63 7.45 16.81 8.91
N GLU A 64 6.75 16.69 10.04
CA GLU A 64 6.98 17.51 11.24
C GLU A 64 8.40 17.35 11.77
N ARG A 65 8.90 16.11 11.85
CA ARG A 65 10.27 15.83 12.31
C ARG A 65 11.32 16.45 11.39
N VAL A 66 11.17 16.28 10.08
CA VAL A 66 12.07 16.88 9.07
C VAL A 66 12.03 18.41 9.19
N ASN A 67 10.84 18.99 9.29
CA ASN A 67 10.65 20.43 9.44
C ASN A 67 11.30 20.99 10.71
N GLY A 68 11.22 20.27 11.83
CA GLY A 68 11.83 20.67 13.10
C GLY A 68 13.36 20.56 13.09
N ARG A 69 13.90 19.53 12.44
CA ARG A 69 15.33 19.22 12.46
C ARG A 69 16.14 19.94 11.38
N LEU A 70 15.65 19.94 10.14
CA LEU A 70 16.40 20.43 8.97
C LEU A 70 16.01 21.85 8.58
N TYR A 71 14.77 22.26 8.83
CA TYR A 71 14.26 23.57 8.42
C TYR A 71 13.72 24.40 9.59
N PRO A 72 14.47 24.55 10.71
CA PRO A 72 13.99 25.29 11.87
C PRO A 72 13.76 26.77 11.51
N GLY A 73 12.70 27.36 12.09
CA GLY A 73 12.38 28.78 11.88
C GLY A 73 11.81 29.13 10.50
N GLY A 74 11.40 28.12 9.70
CA GLY A 74 10.70 28.39 8.44
C GLY A 74 9.38 29.11 8.64
N VAL A 75 9.07 30.03 7.72
CA VAL A 75 7.85 30.84 7.74
C VAL A 75 6.72 30.15 7.01
N GLN A 76 5.51 30.30 7.54
CA GLN A 76 4.26 29.84 6.96
C GLN A 76 3.18 30.85 7.37
N ALA A 77 2.12 30.94 6.58
CA ALA A 77 0.96 31.75 6.94
C ALA A 77 -0.34 30.98 6.68
N VAL A 78 -1.37 31.33 7.43
CA VAL A 78 -2.73 30.84 7.22
C VAL A 78 -3.37 31.66 6.11
N PHE A 79 -4.05 30.99 5.19
CA PHE A 79 -4.77 31.61 4.09
C PHE A 79 -6.06 30.82 3.80
N THR A 80 -7.00 31.49 3.15
CA THR A 80 -8.32 30.92 2.82
C THR A 80 -8.44 30.52 1.35
N THR A 81 -7.63 31.12 0.49
CA THR A 81 -7.59 30.86 -0.96
C THR A 81 -6.16 30.70 -1.43
N GLU A 82 -5.96 29.89 -2.47
CA GLU A 82 -4.65 29.70 -3.12
C GLU A 82 -4.04 31.04 -3.59
N GLU A 83 -4.87 32.00 -4.01
CA GLU A 83 -4.39 33.34 -4.40
C GLU A 83 -3.83 34.12 -3.21
N GLU A 84 -4.53 34.11 -2.08
CA GLU A 84 -4.08 34.75 -0.85
C GLU A 84 -2.75 34.15 -0.38
N GLY A 85 -2.68 32.81 -0.34
CA GLY A 85 -1.47 32.08 0.00
C GLY A 85 -0.32 32.39 -0.97
N PHE A 86 -0.59 32.46 -2.27
CA PHE A 86 0.45 32.75 -3.27
C PHE A 86 0.99 34.17 -3.13
N ARG A 87 0.11 35.15 -2.87
CA ARG A 87 0.53 36.52 -2.58
C ARG A 87 1.44 36.60 -1.36
N GLN A 88 1.10 35.87 -0.29
CA GLN A 88 1.94 35.78 0.91
C GLN A 88 3.28 35.09 0.62
N THR A 89 3.28 34.03 -0.20
CA THR A 89 4.48 33.33 -0.68
C THR A 89 5.43 34.29 -1.37
N LEU A 90 4.94 35.08 -2.33
CA LEU A 90 5.73 36.10 -3.02
C LEU A 90 6.26 37.17 -2.05
N GLY A 91 5.48 37.53 -1.03
CA GLY A 91 5.92 38.42 0.05
C GLY A 91 7.11 37.85 0.82
N PHE A 92 7.04 36.58 1.23
CA PHE A 92 8.14 35.89 1.91
C PHE A 92 9.38 35.72 1.01
N MET A 93 9.18 35.38 -0.26
CA MET A 93 10.26 35.26 -1.25
C MET A 93 10.95 36.60 -1.49
N SER A 94 10.18 37.68 -1.66
CA SER A 94 10.72 39.03 -1.84
C SER A 94 11.43 39.56 -0.60
N ALA A 95 11.03 39.12 0.60
CA ALA A 95 11.72 39.44 1.85
C ALA A 95 13.00 38.61 2.07
N GLY A 96 13.27 37.62 1.22
CA GLY A 96 14.42 36.73 1.34
C GLY A 96 14.33 35.77 2.53
N GLY A 97 13.11 35.35 2.90
CA GLY A 97 12.89 34.38 3.97
C GLY A 97 13.65 33.09 3.71
N GLN A 98 14.36 32.56 4.72
CA GLN A 98 15.28 31.45 4.55
C GLN A 98 14.58 30.14 4.13
N PHE A 99 13.48 29.80 4.82
CA PHE A 99 12.65 28.63 4.51
C PHE A 99 11.19 29.07 4.52
N ILE A 100 10.43 28.70 3.50
CA ILE A 100 8.99 28.96 3.39
C ILE A 100 8.30 27.60 3.31
N LYS A 101 7.39 27.30 4.24
CA LYS A 101 6.83 25.96 4.43
C LYS A 101 5.37 25.89 4.03
N ASP A 102 5.00 24.86 3.28
CA ASP A 102 3.60 24.54 2.95
C ASP A 102 2.83 25.77 2.43
N MET A 103 3.44 26.51 1.50
CA MET A 103 2.86 27.70 0.89
C MET A 103 2.70 27.50 -0.63
N PRO A 104 1.64 28.02 -1.25
CA PRO A 104 1.32 27.68 -2.63
C PRO A 104 2.11 28.49 -3.65
N LEU A 105 2.40 27.84 -4.78
CA LEU A 105 2.88 28.44 -6.01
C LEU A 105 1.79 28.29 -7.09
N VAL A 106 1.50 29.39 -7.77
CA VAL A 106 0.43 29.48 -8.77
C VAL A 106 1.02 29.89 -10.12
N CYS A 107 0.60 29.22 -11.19
CA CYS A 107 0.90 29.53 -12.59
C CYS A 107 -0.32 29.22 -13.49
N TRP A 108 -1.46 29.86 -13.24
CA TRP A 108 -2.72 29.55 -13.94
C TRP A 108 -2.71 29.83 -15.45
N PRO A 109 -2.00 30.85 -15.99
CA PRO A 109 -1.86 31.00 -17.43
C PRO A 109 -1.19 29.79 -18.10
N GLN A 110 -0.32 29.08 -17.38
CA GLN A 110 0.29 27.81 -17.81
C GLN A 110 -0.54 26.58 -17.39
N GLY A 111 -1.64 26.81 -16.67
CA GLY A 111 -2.50 25.77 -16.12
C GLY A 111 -1.75 24.87 -15.14
N LEU A 112 -0.91 25.43 -14.26
CA LEU A 112 -0.15 24.70 -13.25
C LEU A 112 -0.30 25.34 -11.87
N THR A 113 -0.29 24.52 -10.82
CA THR A 113 -0.29 24.97 -9.42
C THR A 113 0.34 23.91 -8.52
N GLY A 114 0.90 24.33 -7.39
CA GLY A 114 1.53 23.40 -6.47
C GLY A 114 1.76 23.96 -5.07
N ARG A 115 2.04 23.08 -4.12
CA ARG A 115 2.35 23.43 -2.74
C ARG A 115 3.52 22.57 -2.29
N PRO A 116 4.77 23.00 -2.56
CA PRO A 116 5.95 22.29 -2.09
C PRO A 116 6.01 22.32 -0.56
N ASP A 117 6.60 21.28 0.03
CA ASP A 117 6.75 21.22 1.49
C ASP A 117 7.64 22.34 2.01
N VAL A 118 8.78 22.61 1.35
CA VAL A 118 9.66 23.73 1.67
C VAL A 118 10.20 24.39 0.39
N LEU A 119 10.22 25.71 0.40
CA LEU A 119 11.07 26.52 -0.46
C LEU A 119 12.26 27.03 0.34
N GLU A 120 13.47 26.68 -0.09
CA GLU A 120 14.71 27.07 0.57
C GLU A 120 15.43 28.13 -0.26
N ARG A 121 15.84 29.22 0.40
CA ARG A 121 16.63 30.28 -0.23
C ARG A 121 18.04 29.82 -0.56
N VAL A 122 18.50 30.14 -1.77
CA VAL A 122 19.84 29.90 -2.28
C VAL A 122 20.48 31.23 -2.65
N ASP A 123 21.53 31.62 -1.92
CA ASP A 123 22.27 32.85 -2.17
C ASP A 123 23.22 32.74 -3.37
N GLY A 124 23.47 33.85 -4.05
CA GLY A 124 24.44 33.93 -5.15
C GLY A 124 23.90 33.45 -6.50
N VAL A 125 22.63 33.02 -6.55
CA VAL A 125 21.92 32.64 -7.77
C VAL A 125 20.81 33.67 -8.01
N PRO A 126 20.96 34.62 -8.93
CA PRO A 126 19.97 35.69 -9.09
C PRO A 126 18.61 35.20 -9.59
N SER A 127 17.54 35.86 -9.14
CA SER A 127 16.16 35.66 -9.59
C SER A 127 15.43 37.00 -9.71
N VAL A 128 14.13 36.99 -10.03
CA VAL A 128 13.30 38.22 -10.01
C VAL A 128 13.18 38.88 -8.63
N PHE A 129 13.59 38.19 -7.56
CA PHE A 129 13.56 38.65 -6.17
C PHE A 129 14.87 39.30 -5.68
N GLY A 130 15.99 39.16 -6.43
CA GLY A 130 17.29 39.75 -6.07
C GLY A 130 18.48 38.85 -6.41
N ASP A 131 19.59 39.02 -5.69
CA ASP A 131 20.83 38.23 -5.86
C ASP A 131 20.76 36.81 -5.22
N PHE A 132 19.54 36.28 -5.09
CA PHE A 132 19.22 34.97 -4.55
C PHE A 132 18.01 34.38 -5.27
N SER A 133 17.86 33.06 -5.17
CA SER A 133 16.74 32.29 -5.71
C SER A 133 16.20 31.37 -4.63
N TYR A 134 15.20 30.56 -4.98
CA TYR A 134 14.71 29.46 -4.16
C TYR A 134 14.90 28.14 -4.89
N ARG A 135 15.03 27.05 -4.11
CA ARG A 135 14.91 25.66 -4.56
C ARG A 135 13.78 24.96 -3.82
N VAL A 136 13.21 23.95 -4.46
CA VAL A 136 12.19 23.09 -3.86
C VAL A 136 12.86 22.03 -2.99
N VAL A 137 12.26 21.77 -1.83
CA VAL A 137 12.47 20.57 -1.04
C VAL A 137 11.11 19.89 -0.82
N GLU A 138 10.98 18.65 -1.26
CA GLU A 138 9.80 17.81 -1.05
C GLU A 138 10.12 16.67 -0.08
N ILE A 139 9.23 16.40 0.86
CA ILE A 139 9.45 15.46 1.96
C ILE A 139 8.55 14.24 1.78
N LYS A 140 9.12 13.03 1.83
CA LYS A 140 8.39 11.76 1.69
C LYS A 140 8.80 10.79 2.79
N SER A 141 7.81 10.21 3.47
CA SER A 141 8.03 9.23 4.54
C SER A 141 8.60 7.89 4.06
N GLY A 142 8.50 7.57 2.77
CA GLY A 142 9.10 6.37 2.19
C GLY A 142 10.61 6.48 2.06
N ARG A 143 11.35 5.43 2.43
CA ARG A 143 12.82 5.33 2.24
C ARG A 143 13.24 5.40 0.77
N ARG A 144 12.51 4.69 -0.08
CA ARG A 144 12.71 4.69 -1.52
C ARG A 144 11.74 5.68 -2.14
N LEU A 145 12.29 6.68 -2.82
CA LEU A 145 11.52 7.64 -3.60
C LEU A 145 10.97 6.96 -4.86
N ARG A 146 9.67 7.10 -5.08
CA ARG A 146 8.98 6.61 -6.29
C ARG A 146 9.08 7.66 -7.40
N GLU A 147 9.06 7.20 -8.66
CA GLU A 147 9.03 8.11 -9.83
C GLU A 147 7.85 9.08 -9.77
N SER A 148 6.69 8.63 -9.29
CA SER A 148 5.50 9.46 -9.07
C SER A 148 5.75 10.64 -8.12
N GLN A 149 6.53 10.42 -7.07
CA GLN A 149 6.90 11.44 -6.08
C GLN A 149 7.97 12.38 -6.65
N ILE A 150 8.91 11.85 -7.41
CA ILE A 150 9.95 12.64 -8.07
C ILE A 150 9.34 13.60 -9.10
N LEU A 151 8.40 13.13 -9.94
CA LEU A 151 7.72 14.00 -10.91
C LEU A 151 6.83 15.05 -10.25
N GLN A 152 6.25 14.77 -9.08
CA GLN A 152 5.57 15.79 -8.28
C GLN A 152 6.55 16.92 -7.90
N GLY A 153 7.73 16.56 -7.39
CA GLY A 153 8.80 17.53 -7.07
C GLY A 153 9.31 18.29 -8.31
N ALA A 154 9.47 17.59 -9.44
CA ALA A 154 9.86 18.21 -10.71
C ALA A 154 8.84 19.25 -11.18
N LEU A 155 7.53 18.97 -11.04
CA LEU A 155 6.51 19.97 -11.34
C LEU A 155 6.60 21.18 -10.40
N TYR A 156 6.83 20.98 -9.10
CA TYR A 156 7.07 22.11 -8.20
C TYR A 156 8.27 22.95 -8.62
N ASN A 157 9.38 22.31 -9.02
CA ASN A 157 10.58 22.98 -9.49
C ASN A 157 10.28 23.85 -10.73
N ARG A 158 9.49 23.32 -11.66
CA ARG A 158 9.05 24.05 -12.87
C ARG A 158 8.13 25.23 -12.56
N VAL A 159 7.14 25.04 -11.68
CA VAL A 159 6.24 26.13 -11.26
C VAL A 159 7.04 27.22 -10.53
N LEU A 160 7.98 26.84 -9.66
CA LEU A 160 8.89 27.78 -9.02
C LEU A 160 9.74 28.54 -10.05
N GLY A 161 10.27 27.83 -11.04
CA GLY A 161 11.06 28.40 -12.13
C GLY A 161 10.34 29.48 -12.90
N LEU A 162 9.07 29.24 -13.24
CA LEU A 162 8.19 30.23 -13.87
C LEU A 162 8.02 31.47 -12.98
N VAL A 163 7.71 31.28 -11.70
CA VAL A 163 7.44 32.38 -10.75
C VAL A 163 8.68 33.24 -10.50
N GLN A 164 9.84 32.62 -10.29
CA GLN A 164 11.07 33.34 -9.92
C GLN A 164 11.93 33.76 -11.12
N GLY A 165 11.55 33.36 -12.35
CA GLY A 165 12.27 33.65 -13.59
C GLY A 165 13.57 32.85 -13.77
N TYR A 166 13.78 31.82 -12.95
CA TYR A 166 14.93 30.93 -12.98
C TYR A 166 14.50 29.54 -12.49
N GLU A 167 14.52 28.54 -13.36
CA GLU A 167 14.29 27.15 -13.00
C GLU A 167 15.59 26.54 -12.46
N PRO A 168 15.64 26.11 -11.19
CA PRO A 168 16.80 25.43 -10.66
C PRO A 168 17.11 24.15 -11.46
N PRO A 169 18.40 23.87 -11.79
CA PRO A 169 18.78 22.64 -12.48
C PRO A 169 18.60 21.39 -11.61
N GLU A 170 18.48 21.56 -10.30
CA GLU A 170 18.21 20.51 -9.33
C GLU A 170 17.21 20.97 -8.26
N PHE A 171 16.45 20.01 -7.73
CA PHE A 171 15.62 20.16 -6.53
C PHE A 171 15.96 19.05 -5.52
N GLN A 172 15.46 19.17 -4.30
CA GLN A 172 15.75 18.21 -3.23
C GLN A 172 14.53 17.40 -2.84
N MET A 173 14.76 16.12 -2.57
CA MET A 173 13.80 15.22 -1.97
C MET A 173 14.35 14.74 -0.63
N ILE A 174 13.50 14.62 0.39
CA ILE A 174 13.86 13.98 1.66
C ILE A 174 13.12 12.67 1.78
N ASN A 175 13.85 11.59 2.03
CA ASN A 175 13.27 10.26 2.21
C ASN A 175 12.99 9.94 3.68
N GLY A 176 12.40 8.76 3.93
CA GLY A 176 12.08 8.26 5.28
C GLY A 176 13.26 8.22 6.26
N ASP A 177 14.49 8.07 5.74
CA ASP A 177 15.73 8.04 6.54
C ASP A 177 16.28 9.45 6.85
N MET A 178 15.61 10.51 6.38
CA MET A 178 16.02 11.92 6.43
C MET A 178 17.26 12.23 5.57
N ASP A 179 17.57 11.39 4.59
CA ASP A 179 18.59 11.70 3.59
C ASP A 179 18.08 12.77 2.63
N VAL A 180 18.94 13.75 2.35
CA VAL A 180 18.68 14.76 1.32
C VAL A 180 19.17 14.21 -0.03
N VAL A 181 18.23 13.91 -0.91
CA VAL A 181 18.47 13.35 -2.24
C VAL A 181 18.33 14.47 -3.28
N PRO A 182 19.41 14.94 -3.92
CA PRO A 182 19.32 15.87 -5.03
C PRO A 182 18.78 15.16 -6.28
N VAL A 183 17.89 15.82 -7.00
CA VAL A 183 17.30 15.33 -8.27
C VAL A 183 17.57 16.33 -9.36
N ILE A 184 18.14 15.86 -10.48
CA ILE A 184 18.47 16.68 -11.65
C ILE A 184 17.22 16.86 -12.50
N MET A 185 16.79 18.10 -12.74
CA MET A 185 15.56 18.43 -13.46
C MET A 185 15.57 17.89 -14.90
N GLU A 186 16.71 18.02 -15.58
CA GLU A 186 16.88 17.62 -16.99
C GLU A 186 16.57 16.14 -17.24
N GLU A 187 16.79 15.26 -16.24
CA GLU A 187 16.48 13.83 -16.34
C GLU A 187 14.97 13.54 -16.45
N TYR A 188 14.13 14.46 -15.96
CA TYR A 188 12.69 14.29 -15.85
C TYR A 188 11.87 15.21 -16.75
N ASP A 189 12.49 16.17 -17.45
CA ASP A 189 11.79 17.17 -18.27
C ASP A 189 10.84 16.56 -19.30
N LEU A 190 11.34 15.62 -20.11
CA LEU A 190 10.57 14.97 -21.17
C LEU A 190 9.48 14.05 -20.61
N LEU A 191 9.75 13.39 -19.48
CA LEU A 191 8.77 12.53 -18.82
C LEU A 191 7.65 13.38 -18.21
N LEU A 192 8.00 14.48 -17.55
CA LEU A 192 7.04 15.42 -16.97
C LEU A 192 6.14 16.01 -18.07
N ASP A 193 6.68 16.44 -19.20
CA ASP A 193 5.88 16.96 -20.31
C ASP A 193 4.87 15.93 -20.84
N ARG A 194 5.29 14.68 -20.99
CA ARG A 194 4.41 13.58 -21.41
C ARG A 194 3.28 13.37 -20.40
N VAL A 195 3.63 13.25 -19.12
CA VAL A 195 2.66 13.00 -18.05
C VAL A 195 1.68 14.16 -17.90
N LEU A 196 2.14 15.42 -18.02
CA LEU A 196 1.26 16.58 -18.03
C LEU A 196 0.28 16.54 -19.20
N ALA A 197 0.71 16.11 -20.39
CA ALA A 197 -0.19 15.94 -21.53
C ALA A 197 -1.27 14.87 -21.25
N GLU A 198 -0.87 13.72 -20.72
CA GLU A 198 -1.80 12.60 -20.38
C GLU A 198 -2.80 13.01 -19.28
N VAL A 199 -2.33 13.73 -18.26
CA VAL A 199 -3.19 14.30 -17.20
C VAL A 199 -4.23 15.25 -17.80
N ARG A 200 -3.85 16.09 -18.77
CA ARG A 200 -4.80 16.99 -19.46
C ARG A 200 -5.84 16.21 -20.26
N GLU A 201 -5.48 15.09 -20.88
CA GLU A 201 -6.45 14.26 -21.59
C GLU A 201 -7.51 13.69 -20.63
N ILE A 202 -7.09 13.20 -19.45
CA ILE A 202 -8.03 12.70 -18.43
C ILE A 202 -8.91 13.84 -17.87
N MET A 203 -8.32 15.02 -17.63
CA MET A 203 -9.09 16.20 -17.24
C MET A 203 -10.14 16.57 -18.30
N ALA A 204 -9.81 16.41 -19.59
CA ALA A 204 -10.71 16.63 -20.71
C ALA A 204 -11.75 15.50 -20.92
N GLY A 205 -11.76 14.48 -20.07
CA GLY A 205 -12.73 13.39 -20.11
C GLY A 205 -12.33 12.18 -20.96
N LYS A 206 -11.03 12.00 -21.24
CA LYS A 206 -10.53 10.74 -21.82
C LYS A 206 -11.00 9.57 -20.94
N PRO A 207 -11.67 8.56 -21.52
CA PRO A 207 -12.13 7.40 -20.76
C PRO A 207 -10.94 6.58 -20.25
N VAL A 208 -11.14 5.95 -19.10
CA VAL A 208 -10.22 5.01 -18.48
C VAL A 208 -10.95 3.71 -18.21
N ASP A 209 -10.19 2.62 -18.15
CA ASP A 209 -10.75 1.30 -17.89
C ASP A 209 -11.04 1.11 -16.39
N PHE A 210 -12.25 0.63 -16.09
CA PHE A 210 -12.66 0.21 -14.75
C PHE A 210 -12.26 -1.25 -14.54
N CYS A 211 -11.00 -1.45 -14.14
CA CYS A 211 -10.50 -2.78 -13.79
C CYS A 211 -10.71 -3.04 -12.29
N TYR A 212 -10.92 -4.30 -11.92
CA TYR A 212 -10.97 -4.70 -10.53
C TYR A 212 -9.59 -4.59 -9.86
N GLY A 213 -9.52 -4.06 -8.64
CA GLY A 213 -8.33 -4.04 -7.79
C GLY A 213 -7.22 -3.06 -8.19
N VAL A 214 -7.46 -2.16 -9.16
CA VAL A 214 -6.43 -1.19 -9.64
C VAL A 214 -6.59 0.22 -9.07
N ALA A 215 -7.72 0.50 -8.42
CA ALA A 215 -8.00 1.80 -7.84
C ALA A 215 -7.51 1.85 -6.39
N GLY A 216 -6.83 2.95 -6.05
CA GLY A 216 -6.46 3.27 -4.68
C GLY A 216 -7.59 3.97 -3.94
N TRP A 217 -7.47 4.03 -2.62
CA TRP A 217 -8.36 4.80 -1.78
C TRP A 217 -8.42 6.29 -2.23
N PRO A 218 -9.59 6.95 -2.21
CA PRO A 218 -10.87 6.48 -1.67
C PRO A 218 -11.82 5.93 -2.75
N TRP A 219 -11.31 5.32 -3.83
CA TRP A 219 -12.14 4.91 -4.96
C TRP A 219 -12.15 3.41 -5.22
N THR A 220 -11.58 2.62 -4.31
CA THR A 220 -11.43 1.17 -4.47
C THR A 220 -12.80 0.51 -4.62
N THR A 221 -13.73 0.73 -3.68
CA THR A 221 -15.06 0.09 -3.73
C THR A 221 -15.86 0.53 -4.95
N TYR A 222 -15.79 1.81 -5.31
CA TYR A 222 -16.52 2.33 -6.47
C TYR A 222 -16.07 1.65 -7.77
N VAL A 223 -14.75 1.61 -8.01
CA VAL A 223 -14.19 1.04 -9.24
C VAL A 223 -14.40 -0.47 -9.28
N ASP A 224 -14.20 -1.17 -8.16
CA ASP A 224 -14.43 -2.60 -8.06
C ASP A 224 -15.89 -2.95 -8.36
N ASN A 225 -16.85 -2.19 -7.84
CA ASN A 225 -18.27 -2.38 -8.15
C ASN A 225 -18.59 -2.14 -9.63
N GLN A 226 -18.00 -1.13 -10.26
CA GLN A 226 -18.16 -0.91 -11.71
C GLN A 226 -17.59 -2.09 -12.53
N ALA A 227 -16.45 -2.64 -12.15
CA ALA A 227 -15.88 -3.82 -12.79
C ALA A 227 -16.77 -5.07 -12.60
N ILE A 228 -17.34 -5.25 -11.40
CA ILE A 228 -18.29 -6.33 -11.08
C ILE A 228 -19.56 -6.20 -11.92
N GLU A 229 -20.17 -5.02 -11.97
CA GLU A 229 -21.37 -4.72 -12.75
C GLU A 229 -21.15 -4.95 -14.26
N ALA A 230 -19.97 -4.58 -14.76
CA ALA A 230 -19.57 -4.81 -16.15
C ALA A 230 -19.23 -6.29 -16.46
N ASN A 231 -19.20 -7.16 -15.44
CA ASN A 231 -18.67 -8.52 -15.54
C ASN A 231 -17.27 -8.54 -16.17
N ASP A 232 -16.43 -7.56 -15.84
CA ASP A 232 -15.15 -7.34 -16.51
C ASP A 232 -14.21 -8.53 -16.32
N VAL A 233 -13.37 -8.81 -17.32
CA VAL A 233 -12.42 -9.93 -17.26
C VAL A 233 -11.36 -9.78 -16.17
N SER A 234 -11.10 -8.56 -15.67
CA SER A 234 -10.20 -8.30 -14.53
C SER A 234 -10.66 -8.89 -13.20
N LEU A 235 -11.92 -9.33 -13.08
CA LEU A 235 -12.42 -10.04 -11.90
C LEU A 235 -11.70 -11.39 -11.67
N ILE A 236 -11.02 -11.92 -12.69
CA ILE A 236 -10.30 -13.18 -12.61
C ILE A 236 -8.93 -12.95 -11.97
N VAL A 237 -8.65 -13.68 -10.89
CA VAL A 237 -7.36 -13.59 -10.18
C VAL A 237 -6.18 -13.78 -11.14
N GLY A 238 -5.25 -12.83 -11.11
CA GLY A 238 -4.07 -12.80 -11.96
C GLY A 238 -4.25 -12.07 -13.29
N VAL A 239 -5.44 -11.53 -13.59
CA VAL A 239 -5.68 -10.65 -14.74
C VAL A 239 -5.38 -9.19 -14.35
N GLY A 240 -4.10 -8.81 -14.45
CA GLY A 240 -3.68 -7.41 -14.35
C GLY A 240 -3.98 -6.62 -15.64
N GLU A 241 -3.77 -5.30 -15.60
CA GLU A 241 -4.10 -4.36 -16.70
C GLU A 241 -3.60 -4.82 -18.08
N SER A 242 -2.32 -5.17 -18.22
CA SER A 242 -1.75 -5.59 -19.51
C SER A 242 -2.36 -6.89 -20.07
N VAL A 243 -2.73 -7.81 -19.17
CA VAL A 243 -3.38 -9.07 -19.56
C VAL A 243 -4.83 -8.81 -19.94
N ARG A 244 -5.53 -7.97 -19.18
CA ARG A 244 -6.88 -7.51 -19.50
C ARG A 244 -6.94 -6.88 -20.90
N THR A 245 -6.04 -5.93 -21.21
CA THR A 245 -5.98 -5.30 -22.54
C THR A 245 -5.84 -6.35 -23.65
N SER A 246 -4.93 -7.31 -23.47
CA SER A 246 -4.70 -8.37 -24.45
C SER A 246 -5.92 -9.29 -24.63
N LEU A 247 -6.64 -9.58 -23.53
CA LEU A 247 -7.89 -10.35 -23.55
C LEU A 247 -9.02 -9.60 -24.26
N VAL A 248 -9.22 -8.32 -23.94
CA VAL A 248 -10.22 -7.46 -24.57
C VAL A 248 -9.98 -7.35 -26.08
N GLU A 249 -8.73 -7.12 -26.51
CA GLU A 249 -8.33 -7.08 -27.93
C GLU A 249 -8.61 -8.41 -28.65
N ALA A 250 -8.52 -9.53 -27.93
CA ALA A 250 -8.85 -10.86 -28.44
C ALA A 250 -10.35 -11.21 -28.38
N GLY A 251 -11.20 -10.30 -27.91
CA GLY A 251 -12.65 -10.49 -27.81
C GLY A 251 -13.13 -11.12 -26.48
N TYR A 252 -12.25 -11.24 -25.48
CA TYR A 252 -12.55 -11.77 -24.16
C TYR A 252 -12.68 -10.66 -23.11
N ALA A 253 -13.64 -9.77 -23.29
CA ALA A 253 -13.79 -8.60 -22.41
C ALA A 253 -14.44 -8.91 -21.05
N THR A 254 -15.12 -10.06 -20.92
CA THR A 254 -15.92 -10.38 -19.73
C THR A 254 -15.48 -11.68 -19.06
N LEU A 255 -15.73 -11.79 -17.76
CA LEU A 255 -15.56 -13.02 -17.00
C LEU A 255 -16.36 -14.18 -17.62
N GLU A 256 -17.60 -13.92 -18.06
CA GLU A 256 -18.41 -14.90 -18.78
C GLU A 256 -17.77 -15.41 -20.07
N SER A 257 -17.08 -14.53 -20.81
CA SER A 257 -16.42 -14.91 -22.06
C SER A 257 -15.27 -15.88 -21.81
N ILE A 258 -14.52 -15.70 -20.70
CA ILE A 258 -13.46 -16.61 -20.28
C ILE A 258 -14.02 -17.93 -19.77
N ALA A 259 -15.10 -17.92 -18.98
CA ALA A 259 -15.70 -19.13 -18.44
C ALA A 259 -16.15 -20.13 -19.53
N LYS A 260 -16.49 -19.62 -20.73
CA LYS A 260 -16.90 -20.37 -21.93
C LYS A 260 -15.77 -20.57 -22.94
N ALA A 261 -14.60 -19.99 -22.72
CA ALA A 261 -13.51 -20.00 -23.68
C ALA A 261 -12.88 -21.38 -23.82
N ASN A 262 -12.36 -21.67 -25.01
CA ASN A 262 -11.49 -22.82 -25.22
C ASN A 262 -10.06 -22.45 -24.79
N GLU A 263 -9.47 -23.21 -23.87
CA GLU A 263 -8.10 -23.03 -23.40
C GLU A 263 -7.09 -22.96 -24.56
N THR A 264 -7.26 -23.76 -25.63
CA THR A 264 -6.32 -23.76 -26.76
C THR A 264 -6.36 -22.48 -27.59
N GLU A 265 -7.49 -21.76 -27.56
CA GLU A 265 -7.61 -20.45 -28.20
C GLU A 265 -7.06 -19.34 -27.29
N LEU A 266 -7.29 -19.43 -25.97
CA LEU A 266 -6.74 -18.47 -25.01
C LEU A 266 -5.21 -18.44 -25.00
N VAL A 267 -4.54 -19.58 -25.19
CA VAL A 267 -3.07 -19.65 -25.28
C VAL A 267 -2.51 -18.85 -26.47
N LYS A 268 -3.33 -18.54 -27.48
CA LYS A 268 -2.91 -17.68 -28.61
C LYS A 268 -2.95 -16.20 -28.27
N VAL A 269 -3.59 -15.82 -27.17
CA VAL A 269 -3.65 -14.44 -26.69
C VAL A 269 -2.29 -14.06 -26.09
N ARG A 270 -1.83 -12.85 -26.39
CA ARG A 270 -0.57 -12.31 -25.88
C ARG A 270 -0.56 -12.36 -24.34
N LEU A 271 0.58 -12.71 -23.75
CA LEU A 271 0.81 -12.83 -22.30
C LEU A 271 0.12 -14.03 -21.61
N ILE A 272 -0.54 -14.94 -22.36
CA ILE A 272 -1.26 -16.08 -21.78
C ILE A 272 -0.57 -17.39 -22.16
N GLY A 273 0.04 -18.05 -21.17
CA GLY A 273 0.57 -19.41 -21.31
C GLY A 273 -0.50 -20.48 -21.01
N ALA A 274 -0.22 -21.73 -21.37
CA ALA A 274 -1.13 -22.85 -21.12
C ALA A 274 -1.56 -23.01 -19.65
N PRO A 275 -0.66 -22.94 -18.64
CA PRO A 275 -1.07 -23.00 -17.24
C PRO A 275 -2.01 -21.84 -16.85
N THR A 276 -1.74 -20.64 -17.37
CA THR A 276 -2.53 -19.44 -17.12
C THR A 276 -3.92 -19.55 -17.73
N ALA A 277 -4.02 -20.03 -18.97
CA ALA A 277 -5.30 -20.23 -19.65
C ALA A 277 -6.22 -21.17 -18.85
N LYS A 278 -5.69 -22.32 -18.42
CA LYS A 278 -6.43 -23.27 -17.57
C LYS A 278 -6.85 -22.61 -16.25
N LYS A 279 -5.93 -21.95 -15.54
CA LYS A 279 -6.24 -21.25 -14.28
C LYS A 279 -7.37 -20.23 -14.48
N MET A 280 -7.29 -19.41 -15.52
CA MET A 280 -8.29 -18.38 -15.82
C MET A 280 -9.67 -18.94 -16.08
N VAL A 281 -9.79 -19.99 -16.92
CA VAL A 281 -11.08 -20.61 -17.26
C VAL A 281 -11.74 -21.19 -16.01
N VAL A 282 -11.00 -21.97 -15.21
CA VAL A 282 -11.57 -22.60 -14.00
C VAL A 282 -11.94 -21.55 -12.95
N SER A 283 -11.13 -20.50 -12.77
CA SER A 283 -11.48 -19.35 -11.90
C SER A 283 -12.73 -18.63 -12.37
N ALA A 284 -12.84 -18.33 -13.66
CA ALA A 284 -14.03 -17.68 -14.21
C ALA A 284 -15.28 -18.55 -14.01
N GLN A 285 -15.17 -19.88 -14.19
CA GLN A 285 -16.26 -20.82 -13.94
C GLN A 285 -16.64 -20.90 -12.45
N ALA A 286 -15.66 -20.86 -11.54
CA ALA A 286 -15.91 -20.88 -10.11
C ALA A 286 -16.66 -19.60 -9.67
N ILE A 287 -16.18 -18.44 -10.10
CA ILE A 287 -16.82 -17.14 -9.83
C ILE A 287 -18.23 -17.09 -10.45
N GLN A 288 -18.39 -17.49 -11.72
CA GLN A 288 -19.71 -17.51 -12.36
C GLN A 288 -20.68 -18.48 -11.69
N GLY A 289 -20.18 -19.64 -11.27
CA GLY A 289 -20.97 -20.69 -10.60
C GLY A 289 -21.17 -20.47 -9.11
N GLN A 290 -20.52 -19.45 -8.51
CA GLN A 290 -20.52 -19.15 -7.08
C GLN A 290 -20.21 -20.39 -6.22
N LYS A 291 -19.25 -21.19 -6.66
CA LYS A 291 -18.81 -22.40 -5.93
C LYS A 291 -17.35 -22.73 -6.23
N PRO A 292 -16.61 -23.31 -5.26
CA PRO A 292 -15.27 -23.81 -5.53
C PRO A 292 -15.26 -24.91 -6.60
N LEU A 293 -14.20 -24.94 -7.43
CA LEU A 293 -14.00 -25.94 -8.47
C LEU A 293 -12.59 -26.55 -8.39
N PRO A 294 -12.43 -27.87 -8.61
CA PRO A 294 -11.11 -28.47 -8.75
C PRO A 294 -10.35 -27.86 -9.94
N ARG A 295 -9.09 -27.52 -9.72
CA ARG A 295 -8.18 -26.89 -10.69
C ARG A 295 -7.05 -27.83 -11.11
N ALA A 296 -6.48 -28.55 -10.16
CA ALA A 296 -5.44 -29.55 -10.38
C ALA A 296 -5.51 -30.64 -9.31
N GLU A 297 -4.75 -31.72 -9.51
CA GLU A 297 -4.48 -32.68 -8.43
C GLU A 297 -3.75 -31.94 -7.30
N LEU A 298 -4.15 -32.20 -6.05
CA LEU A 298 -3.47 -31.63 -4.90
C LEU A 298 -2.06 -32.22 -4.79
N GLU A 299 -1.10 -31.36 -4.50
CA GLU A 299 0.23 -31.78 -4.09
C GLU A 299 0.12 -32.47 -2.72
N GLU A 300 0.98 -33.48 -2.47
CA GLU A 300 1.04 -34.15 -1.18
C GLU A 300 1.48 -33.14 -0.12
N LEU A 301 0.70 -33.06 0.95
CA LEU A 301 0.98 -32.20 2.09
C LEU A 301 1.52 -33.06 3.23
N ARG A 302 2.46 -32.53 4.02
CA ARG A 302 2.87 -33.22 5.23
C ARG A 302 1.71 -33.27 6.22
N HIS A 303 1.55 -34.41 6.88
CA HIS A 303 0.65 -34.60 7.99
C HIS A 303 1.43 -35.13 9.20
N GLY A 304 0.93 -34.83 10.39
CA GLY A 304 1.47 -35.33 11.65
C GLY A 304 0.34 -35.54 12.64
N THR A 305 0.63 -36.20 13.77
CA THR A 305 -0.35 -36.46 14.83
C THR A 305 -0.93 -35.17 15.42
N THR A 306 -0.10 -34.12 15.48
CA THR A 306 -0.51 -32.78 15.93
C THR A 306 -0.53 -31.80 14.77
N GLU A 307 -1.68 -31.19 14.54
CA GLU A 307 -1.83 -30.11 13.56
C GLU A 307 -1.77 -28.77 14.28
N VAL A 308 -0.97 -27.84 13.76
CA VAL A 308 -0.83 -26.49 14.30
C VAL A 308 -1.08 -25.49 13.19
N PHE A 309 -2.09 -24.64 13.32
CA PHE A 309 -2.39 -23.54 12.42
C PHE A 309 -1.98 -22.25 13.10
N PHE A 310 -1.05 -21.50 12.53
CA PHE A 310 -0.48 -20.35 13.21
C PHE A 310 -0.36 -19.14 12.30
N ASP A 311 -0.36 -17.98 12.92
CA ASP A 311 -0.28 -16.68 12.29
C ASP A 311 0.51 -15.70 13.18
N PHE A 312 1.15 -14.72 12.55
CA PHE A 312 1.96 -13.71 13.24
C PHE A 312 1.35 -12.31 13.09
N GLU A 313 1.36 -11.56 14.19
CA GLU A 313 1.18 -10.12 14.14
C GLU A 313 2.48 -9.40 14.45
N GLY A 314 2.79 -8.36 13.68
CA GLY A 314 3.99 -7.55 13.88
C GLY A 314 3.75 -6.06 13.75
N ALA A 315 4.51 -5.28 14.51
CA ALA A 315 4.51 -3.82 14.47
C ALA A 315 5.95 -3.30 14.38
N HIS A 316 6.10 -2.06 13.93
CA HIS A 316 7.37 -1.36 14.01
C HIS A 316 7.56 -0.78 15.40
N GLU A 317 8.71 -1.06 16.03
CA GLU A 317 9.10 -0.32 17.22
C GLU A 317 9.37 1.11 16.80
N THR A 318 8.50 2.05 17.19
CA THR A 318 8.69 3.47 16.93
C THR A 318 9.75 4.07 17.85
N SER A 319 10.92 3.44 17.94
CA SER A 319 12.08 4.03 18.59
C SER A 319 12.73 5.01 17.59
N GLN A 320 12.17 6.23 17.53
CA GLN A 320 12.60 7.39 16.71
C GLN A 320 11.91 7.63 15.34
N GLY A 321 10.69 7.12 15.15
CA GLY A 321 9.83 7.51 14.03
C GLY A 321 10.37 7.17 12.63
N GLN A 322 11.31 6.24 12.54
CA GLN A 322 11.64 5.56 11.29
C GLN A 322 10.74 4.33 11.20
N GLU A 323 9.63 4.45 10.47
CA GLU A 323 8.81 3.28 10.16
C GLU A 323 9.27 2.68 8.84
N ASN A 324 9.61 1.39 8.89
CA ASN A 324 10.37 0.70 7.86
C ASN A 324 9.46 -0.15 6.98
N PHE A 325 9.17 0.34 5.77
CA PHE A 325 8.41 -0.42 4.76
C PHE A 325 9.13 -1.68 4.20
N ASP A 326 10.35 -2.01 4.64
CA ASP A 326 11.12 -3.18 4.18
C ASP A 326 11.09 -4.38 5.16
N GLY A 327 10.35 -4.28 6.27
CA GLY A 327 10.20 -5.36 7.25
C GLY A 327 11.51 -5.78 7.91
N LYS A 328 12.55 -4.91 7.92
CA LYS A 328 13.82 -5.18 8.62
C LYS A 328 13.75 -4.92 10.12
N ASP A 329 12.92 -3.97 10.55
CA ASP A 329 12.76 -3.58 11.96
C ASP A 329 11.34 -3.87 12.46
N MET A 330 10.66 -4.86 11.88
CA MET A 330 9.38 -5.33 12.39
C MET A 330 9.60 -6.28 13.57
N VAL A 331 8.88 -6.03 14.65
CA VAL A 331 8.80 -6.83 15.85
C VAL A 331 7.49 -7.62 15.79
N ASN A 332 7.57 -8.95 15.77
CA ASN A 332 6.41 -9.82 15.83
C ASN A 332 5.99 -9.96 17.29
N TYR A 333 4.98 -9.22 17.69
CA TYR A 333 4.54 -9.15 19.08
C TYR A 333 3.55 -10.25 19.44
N LEU A 334 2.92 -10.92 18.48
CA LEU A 334 2.03 -12.05 18.74
C LEU A 334 2.35 -13.19 17.77
N ILE A 335 2.52 -14.38 18.36
CA ILE A 335 2.46 -15.65 17.66
C ILE A 335 1.25 -16.37 18.23
N GLY A 336 0.17 -16.49 17.46
CA GLY A 336 -0.97 -17.31 17.85
C GLY A 336 -0.93 -18.66 17.17
N ALA A 337 -1.40 -19.68 17.87
CA ALA A 337 -1.47 -21.03 17.33
C ALA A 337 -2.75 -21.72 17.76
N VAL A 338 -3.53 -22.21 16.79
CA VAL A 338 -4.57 -23.21 17.00
C VAL A 338 -3.93 -24.58 16.84
N HIS A 339 -4.00 -25.42 17.87
CA HIS A 339 -3.48 -26.78 17.82
C HIS A 339 -4.56 -27.81 18.11
N ARG A 340 -4.48 -28.97 17.43
CA ARG A 340 -5.32 -30.13 17.72
C ARG A 340 -4.58 -31.43 17.45
N THR A 341 -5.03 -32.50 18.10
CA THR A 341 -4.55 -33.86 17.90
C THR A 341 -5.68 -34.73 17.36
N ASP A 342 -5.37 -35.68 16.46
CA ASP A 342 -6.31 -36.65 15.92
C ASP A 342 -7.62 -36.04 15.34
N GLY A 343 -7.54 -34.84 14.77
CA GLY A 343 -8.70 -34.13 14.20
C GLY A 343 -9.74 -33.68 15.23
N GLY A 344 -9.36 -33.54 16.51
CA GLY A 344 -10.21 -33.02 17.58
C GLY A 344 -10.55 -31.52 17.45
N GLU A 345 -11.18 -30.95 18.47
CA GLU A 345 -11.41 -29.50 18.52
C GLU A 345 -10.08 -28.75 18.69
N GLY A 346 -9.94 -27.64 17.96
CA GLY A 346 -8.76 -26.77 18.02
C GLY A 346 -8.73 -25.94 19.30
N GLY A 347 -7.60 -25.98 20.01
CA GLY A 347 -7.32 -25.08 21.13
C GLY A 347 -6.38 -23.96 20.71
N TYR A 348 -6.73 -22.71 21.00
CA TYR A 348 -5.89 -21.55 20.70
C TYR A 348 -4.94 -21.22 21.86
N ILE A 349 -3.67 -20.93 21.53
CA ILE A 349 -2.65 -20.44 22.45
C ILE A 349 -1.98 -19.19 21.88
N PRO A 350 -2.06 -18.04 22.58
CA PRO A 350 -1.33 -16.83 22.20
C PRO A 350 0.02 -16.75 22.94
N PHE A 351 1.09 -16.49 22.19
CA PHE A 351 2.37 -16.04 22.71
C PHE A 351 2.49 -14.53 22.41
N PHE A 352 2.33 -13.70 23.44
CA PHE A 352 2.23 -12.24 23.31
C PHE A 352 3.38 -11.52 24.02
N ALA A 353 4.07 -10.63 23.32
CA ALA A 353 5.11 -9.76 23.84
C ALA A 353 4.49 -8.47 24.42
N ASP A 354 4.56 -8.26 25.74
CA ASP A 354 3.94 -7.08 26.38
C ASP A 354 4.67 -5.76 26.08
N SER A 355 5.86 -5.84 25.48
CA SER A 355 6.66 -4.71 24.99
C SER A 355 7.53 -5.16 23.82
N PHE A 356 7.99 -4.21 23.00
CA PHE A 356 8.78 -4.49 21.80
C PHE A 356 10.06 -5.30 22.07
N ASP A 357 10.70 -5.10 23.23
CA ASP A 357 11.92 -5.82 23.64
C ASP A 357 11.68 -7.28 24.04
N GLN A 358 10.41 -7.73 24.13
CA GLN A 358 10.06 -9.09 24.54
C GLN A 358 9.92 -10.09 23.39
N GLU A 359 10.06 -9.69 22.12
CA GLU A 359 9.95 -10.59 20.94
C GLU A 359 10.84 -11.84 21.08
N GLY A 360 12.09 -11.69 21.54
CA GLY A 360 13.01 -12.83 21.68
C GLY A 360 12.57 -13.83 22.75
N ARG A 361 11.97 -13.35 23.85
CA ARG A 361 11.39 -14.21 24.87
C ARG A 361 10.15 -14.93 24.33
N ASN A 362 9.29 -14.18 23.64
CA ASN A 362 8.06 -14.67 23.06
C ASN A 362 8.32 -15.80 22.05
N LEU A 363 9.27 -15.57 21.14
CA LEU A 363 9.73 -16.57 20.18
C LEU A 363 10.25 -17.83 20.87
N LYS A 364 11.05 -17.68 21.93
CA LYS A 364 11.60 -18.81 22.66
C LYS A 364 10.48 -19.66 23.30
N GLU A 365 9.51 -19.02 23.95
CA GLU A 365 8.37 -19.72 24.57
C GLU A 365 7.55 -20.49 23.52
N PHE A 366 7.31 -19.89 22.35
CA PHE A 366 6.66 -20.57 21.22
C PHE A 366 7.46 -21.80 20.75
N LEU A 367 8.77 -21.66 20.53
CA LEU A 367 9.60 -22.76 20.02
C LEU A 367 9.74 -23.91 21.02
N GLU A 368 9.86 -23.61 22.32
CA GLU A 368 9.88 -24.62 23.38
C GLU A 368 8.55 -25.38 23.43
N TRP A 369 7.42 -24.68 23.37
CA TRP A 369 6.10 -25.30 23.26
C TRP A 369 5.96 -26.16 22.01
N ALA A 370 6.32 -25.63 20.84
CA ALA A 370 6.26 -26.31 19.55
C ALA A 370 7.07 -27.62 19.58
N SER A 371 8.28 -27.60 20.17
CA SER A 371 9.14 -28.78 20.30
C SER A 371 8.62 -29.84 21.28
N SER A 372 7.68 -29.48 22.16
CA SER A 372 7.07 -30.40 23.13
C SER A 372 5.90 -31.21 22.55
N LEU A 373 5.40 -30.82 21.37
CA LEU A 373 4.29 -31.49 20.71
C LEU A 373 4.73 -32.81 20.07
N GLU A 374 3.83 -33.79 20.05
CA GLU A 374 4.06 -35.07 19.38
C GLU A 374 3.80 -34.94 17.88
N ASP A 375 4.86 -35.15 17.08
CA ASP A 375 4.83 -35.13 15.61
C ASP A 375 4.03 -33.95 15.01
N PRO A 376 4.41 -32.69 15.30
CA PRO A 376 3.65 -31.52 14.84
C PRO A 376 3.90 -31.21 13.36
N VAL A 377 2.88 -30.67 12.70
CA VAL A 377 3.01 -29.95 11.42
C VAL A 377 2.42 -28.56 11.57
N PHE A 378 3.14 -27.56 11.05
CA PHE A 378 2.81 -26.15 11.23
C PHE A 378 2.29 -25.57 9.91
N TYR A 379 0.99 -25.38 9.83
CA TYR A 379 0.30 -24.80 8.68
C TYR A 379 0.16 -23.29 8.84
N HIS A 380 0.43 -22.57 7.77
CA HIS A 380 0.30 -21.12 7.72
C HIS A 380 -0.22 -20.67 6.36
N TRP A 381 -0.58 -19.39 6.26
CA TRP A 381 -1.10 -18.81 5.03
C TRP A 381 -0.10 -17.83 4.42
N HIS A 382 0.61 -18.27 3.37
CA HIS A 382 1.57 -17.48 2.57
C HIS A 382 2.99 -17.38 3.18
N HIS A 383 3.94 -16.78 2.46
CA HIS A 383 5.37 -16.88 2.80
C HIS A 383 5.84 -16.02 4.00
N TYR A 384 4.96 -15.21 4.60
CA TYR A 384 5.33 -14.22 5.60
C TYR A 384 5.89 -14.90 6.85
N GLU A 385 5.20 -15.90 7.39
CA GLU A 385 5.56 -16.55 8.66
C GLU A 385 6.93 -17.20 8.57
N ARG A 386 7.22 -17.93 7.48
CA ARG A 386 8.54 -18.53 7.23
C ARG A 386 9.65 -17.47 7.22
N THR A 387 9.40 -16.36 6.53
CA THR A 387 10.36 -15.26 6.41
C THR A 387 10.62 -14.61 7.77
N HIS A 388 9.56 -14.32 8.52
CA HIS A 388 9.64 -13.63 9.80
C HIS A 388 10.20 -14.53 10.90
N LEU A 389 9.85 -15.82 10.93
CA LEU A 389 10.42 -16.79 11.86
C LEU A 389 11.92 -16.93 11.67
N THR A 390 12.39 -17.02 10.41
CA THR A 390 13.82 -17.08 10.09
C THR A 390 14.54 -15.83 10.60
N LYS A 391 14.00 -14.64 10.30
CA LYS A 391 14.57 -13.36 10.75
C LYS A 391 14.60 -13.24 12.28
N MET A 392 13.53 -13.64 12.97
CA MET A 392 13.47 -13.61 14.43
C MET A 392 14.52 -14.53 15.06
N ALA A 393 14.66 -15.76 14.55
CA ALA A 393 15.65 -16.72 15.04
C ALA A 393 17.08 -16.19 14.89
N GLU A 394 17.41 -15.58 13.74
CA GLU A 394 18.70 -14.94 13.50
C GLU A 394 18.92 -13.73 14.42
N ARG A 395 17.92 -12.86 14.55
CA ARG A 395 17.99 -11.61 15.33
C ARG A 395 18.22 -11.88 16.83
N HIS A 396 17.51 -12.85 17.38
CA HIS A 396 17.52 -13.15 18.83
C HIS A 396 18.49 -14.26 19.23
N GLY A 397 19.23 -14.83 18.28
CA GLY A 397 20.22 -15.86 18.55
C GLY A 397 19.62 -17.10 19.21
N THR A 398 18.42 -17.49 18.78
CA THR A 398 17.72 -18.66 19.32
C THR A 398 18.46 -19.95 18.97
N ASP A 399 18.22 -21.01 19.75
CA ASP A 399 18.77 -22.34 19.46
C ASP A 399 18.42 -22.75 18.02
N PRO A 400 19.42 -22.93 17.13
CA PRO A 400 19.18 -23.28 15.74
C PRO A 400 18.39 -24.59 15.58
N ASP A 401 18.54 -25.53 16.51
CA ASP A 401 17.84 -26.82 16.43
C ASP A 401 16.33 -26.65 16.72
N LEU A 402 15.96 -25.76 17.65
CA LEU A 402 14.55 -25.43 17.92
C LEU A 402 13.90 -24.69 16.76
N ALA A 403 14.60 -23.71 16.18
CA ALA A 403 14.09 -22.99 15.02
C ALA A 403 13.95 -23.90 13.79
N ALA A 404 14.96 -24.74 13.53
CA ALA A 404 14.93 -25.73 12.45
C ALA A 404 13.79 -26.75 12.64
N PHE A 405 13.51 -27.17 13.89
CA PHE A 405 12.40 -28.09 14.18
C PHE A 405 11.08 -27.60 13.60
N VAL A 406 10.75 -26.32 13.79
CA VAL A 406 9.53 -25.70 13.24
C VAL A 406 9.68 -25.42 11.75
N LEU A 407 10.77 -24.77 11.32
CA LEU A 407 10.99 -24.38 9.92
C LEU A 407 10.96 -25.56 8.93
N ASP A 408 11.45 -26.73 9.35
CA ASP A 408 11.46 -27.96 8.55
C ASP A 408 10.08 -28.64 8.48
N ARG A 409 9.10 -28.20 9.27
CA ARG A 409 7.73 -28.70 9.39
C ARG A 409 6.67 -27.66 9.01
N LEU A 410 7.09 -26.54 8.41
CA LEU A 410 6.19 -25.52 7.88
C LEU A 410 5.58 -25.96 6.54
N GLU A 411 4.26 -25.80 6.44
CA GLU A 411 3.48 -26.08 5.24
C GLU A 411 2.64 -24.84 4.87
N ASP A 412 2.91 -24.27 3.69
CA ASP A 412 2.18 -23.10 3.18
C ASP A 412 0.89 -23.54 2.48
N LEU A 413 -0.25 -23.27 3.12
CA LEU A 413 -1.56 -23.68 2.61
C LEU A 413 -2.05 -22.83 1.45
N SER A 414 -1.50 -21.62 1.24
CA SER A 414 -1.97 -20.72 0.18
C SER A 414 -1.75 -21.31 -1.23
N PRO A 415 -0.52 -21.68 -1.65
CA PRO A 415 -0.32 -22.31 -2.94
C PRO A 415 -0.95 -23.69 -3.01
N TRP A 416 -0.99 -24.46 -1.92
CA TRP A 416 -1.62 -25.78 -1.90
C TRP A 416 -3.12 -25.69 -2.21
N ALA A 417 -3.87 -24.87 -1.47
CA ALA A 417 -5.30 -24.70 -1.67
C ALA A 417 -5.62 -24.04 -3.03
N THR A 418 -4.89 -22.99 -3.40
CA THR A 418 -5.19 -22.22 -4.62
C THR A 418 -4.72 -22.91 -5.90
N LYS A 419 -3.69 -23.76 -5.88
CA LYS A 419 -3.38 -24.60 -7.05
C LYS A 419 -4.38 -25.74 -7.21
N GLY A 420 -4.84 -26.31 -6.10
CA GLY A 420 -5.81 -27.40 -6.08
C GLY A 420 -7.22 -26.97 -6.49
N TYR A 421 -7.66 -25.80 -6.04
CA TYR A 421 -9.01 -25.30 -6.23
C TYR A 421 -9.05 -23.86 -6.73
N ALA A 422 -10.04 -23.57 -7.56
CA ALA A 422 -10.47 -22.22 -7.84
C ALA A 422 -11.62 -21.86 -6.90
N PHE A 423 -11.45 -20.81 -6.10
CA PHE A 423 -12.49 -20.28 -5.22
C PHE A 423 -13.31 -19.20 -5.94
N PRO A 424 -14.61 -19.03 -5.62
CA PRO A 424 -15.48 -18.03 -6.22
C PRO A 424 -15.22 -16.62 -5.65
N THR A 425 -13.98 -16.18 -5.70
CA THR A 425 -13.50 -14.92 -5.11
C THR A 425 -12.65 -14.15 -6.13
N TYR A 426 -12.62 -12.82 -6.01
CA TYR A 426 -11.80 -11.97 -6.88
C TYR A 426 -10.33 -11.86 -6.41
N GLY A 427 -10.00 -12.51 -5.29
CA GLY A 427 -8.65 -12.59 -4.73
C GLY A 427 -8.40 -13.95 -4.08
N GLU A 428 -7.12 -14.29 -3.90
CA GLU A 428 -6.64 -15.57 -3.33
C GLU A 428 -6.13 -15.40 -1.87
N GLY A 429 -6.57 -14.35 -1.16
CA GLY A 429 -6.20 -14.11 0.24
C GLY A 429 -7.05 -14.90 1.25
N LEU A 430 -6.51 -15.12 2.47
CA LEU A 430 -7.14 -15.86 3.57
C LEU A 430 -8.58 -15.42 3.82
N LYS A 431 -8.79 -14.12 4.06
CA LYS A 431 -10.11 -13.54 4.34
C LYS A 431 -11.13 -13.75 3.23
N ALA A 432 -10.71 -13.63 1.96
CA ALA A 432 -11.59 -13.83 0.82
C ALA A 432 -12.03 -15.30 0.71
N ILE A 433 -11.08 -16.22 0.83
CA ILE A 433 -11.34 -17.66 0.68
C ILE A 433 -12.11 -18.20 1.88
N ALA A 434 -11.72 -17.91 3.13
CA ALA A 434 -12.43 -18.46 4.27
C ALA A 434 -13.89 -17.95 4.33
N LYS A 435 -14.15 -16.66 4.03
CA LYS A 435 -15.51 -16.13 3.93
C LYS A 435 -16.34 -16.84 2.86
N CYS A 436 -15.76 -17.14 1.69
CA CYS A 436 -16.48 -17.87 0.64
C CYS A 436 -16.79 -19.33 1.03
N LEU A 437 -16.00 -19.90 1.93
CA LEU A 437 -16.21 -21.22 2.54
C LEU A 437 -17.07 -21.18 3.82
N GLY A 438 -17.66 -20.03 4.16
CA GLY A 438 -18.59 -19.89 5.27
C GLY A 438 -17.96 -19.57 6.64
N PHE A 439 -16.65 -19.30 6.71
CA PHE A 439 -16.02 -18.80 7.93
C PHE A 439 -16.42 -17.35 8.20
N SER A 440 -16.61 -17.00 9.47
CA SER A 440 -16.96 -15.65 9.91
C SER A 440 -16.04 -15.23 11.04
N TRP A 441 -15.39 -14.09 10.89
CA TRP A 441 -14.57 -13.48 11.93
C TRP A 441 -15.48 -12.98 13.06
N GLN A 442 -15.01 -13.09 14.29
CA GLN A 442 -15.63 -12.49 15.47
C GLN A 442 -15.54 -10.96 15.42
N GLN A 443 -14.46 -10.45 14.80
CA GLN A 443 -14.21 -9.02 14.64
C GLN A 443 -14.05 -8.66 13.15
N ASP A 444 -14.94 -7.82 12.64
CA ASP A 444 -14.84 -7.25 11.29
C ASP A 444 -14.23 -5.84 11.29
N ASP A 445 -13.98 -5.23 12.47
CA ASP A 445 -13.43 -3.88 12.64
C ASP A 445 -11.91 -3.83 12.75
N VAL A 446 -11.23 -4.95 12.99
CA VAL A 446 -9.77 -5.00 13.09
C VAL A 446 -9.17 -5.47 11.75
N SER A 447 -8.13 -4.75 11.31
CA SER A 447 -7.29 -5.12 10.17
C SER A 447 -5.86 -5.33 10.66
N GLY A 448 -4.99 -5.93 9.85
CA GLY A 448 -3.57 -6.08 10.20
C GLY A 448 -2.85 -4.75 10.50
N VAL A 449 -3.31 -3.60 10.00
CA VAL A 449 -2.76 -2.29 10.43
C VAL A 449 -3.42 -1.81 11.71
N GLY A 450 -4.72 -2.07 11.87
CA GLY A 450 -5.42 -1.80 13.12
C GLY A 450 -4.83 -2.58 14.31
N SER A 451 -4.36 -3.82 14.11
CA SER A 451 -3.69 -4.60 15.15
C SER A 451 -2.37 -3.95 15.59
N MET A 452 -1.61 -3.34 14.67
CA MET A 452 -0.39 -2.59 14.97
C MET A 452 -0.67 -1.35 15.84
N ASP A 453 -1.67 -0.54 15.47
CA ASP A 453 -2.05 0.66 16.23
C ASP A 453 -2.56 0.30 17.64
N LEU A 454 -3.34 -0.78 17.74
CA LEU A 454 -3.77 -1.33 19.03
C LEU A 454 -2.57 -1.79 19.87
N TYR A 455 -1.54 -2.36 19.26
CA TYR A 455 -0.34 -2.80 19.96
C TYR A 455 0.48 -1.62 20.48
N VAL A 456 0.72 -0.61 19.64
CA VAL A 456 1.40 0.63 20.06
C VAL A 456 0.66 1.28 21.22
N LYS A 457 -0.68 1.40 21.11
CA LYS A 457 -1.52 1.93 22.20
C LYS A 457 -1.42 1.10 23.48
N TYR A 458 -1.36 -0.24 23.38
CA TYR A 458 -1.17 -1.13 24.52
C TYR A 458 0.19 -0.88 25.20
N VAL A 459 1.27 -0.81 24.43
CA VAL A 459 2.62 -0.56 24.94
C VAL A 459 2.73 0.83 25.58
N ASP A 460 2.20 1.88 24.94
CA ASP A 460 2.20 3.25 25.44
C ASP A 460 1.39 3.42 26.73
N SER A 461 0.39 2.56 26.96
CA SER A 461 -0.35 2.49 28.21
C SER A 461 0.44 1.83 29.36
N GLY A 462 1.68 1.41 29.12
CA GLY A 462 2.47 0.62 30.05
C GLY A 462 1.90 -0.80 30.25
N GLY A 463 1.26 -1.37 29.22
CA GLY A 463 0.66 -2.70 29.24
C GLY A 463 -0.67 -2.81 30.00
N THR A 464 -1.38 -1.69 30.18
CA THR A 464 -2.63 -1.64 30.97
C THR A 464 -3.90 -1.65 30.12
N ASP A 465 -3.83 -1.33 28.83
CA ASP A 465 -5.00 -1.30 27.92
C ASP A 465 -5.40 -2.70 27.44
N GLN A 466 -6.00 -3.48 28.34
CA GLN A 466 -6.44 -4.85 28.04
C GLN A 466 -7.44 -4.94 26.88
N THR A 467 -8.24 -3.91 26.65
CA THR A 467 -9.18 -3.90 25.50
C THR A 467 -8.45 -3.97 24.17
N SER A 468 -7.33 -3.25 24.03
CA SER A 468 -6.51 -3.33 22.80
C SER A 468 -5.84 -4.69 22.66
N LYS A 469 -5.30 -5.24 23.76
CA LYS A 469 -4.70 -6.57 23.78
C LYS A 469 -5.69 -7.68 23.40
N ASP A 470 -6.88 -7.67 23.99
CA ASP A 470 -7.93 -8.66 23.72
C ASP A 470 -8.37 -8.61 22.25
N LYS A 471 -8.51 -7.41 21.68
CA LYS A 471 -8.84 -7.26 20.25
C LYS A 471 -7.79 -7.87 19.33
N ILE A 472 -6.51 -7.59 19.59
CA ILE A 472 -5.40 -8.16 18.82
C ILE A 472 -5.42 -9.70 18.90
N ILE A 473 -5.59 -10.24 20.10
CA ILE A 473 -5.60 -11.69 20.33
C ILE A 473 -6.76 -12.36 19.59
N ILE A 474 -7.96 -11.78 19.62
CA ILE A 474 -9.14 -12.31 18.91
C ILE A 474 -8.96 -12.24 17.39
N TYR A 475 -8.40 -11.15 16.87
CA TYR A 475 -8.14 -11.00 15.44
C TYR A 475 -7.21 -12.11 14.93
N ASN A 476 -6.10 -12.35 15.62
CA ASN A 476 -5.14 -13.38 15.26
C ASN A 476 -5.67 -14.81 15.53
N GLU A 477 -6.50 -14.99 16.56
CA GLU A 477 -7.23 -16.25 16.80
C GLU A 477 -8.13 -16.60 15.61
N ASP A 478 -8.90 -15.63 15.11
CA ASP A 478 -9.76 -15.81 13.93
C ASP A 478 -8.94 -16.17 12.68
N ASP A 479 -7.77 -15.57 12.47
CA ASP A 479 -6.90 -15.88 11.32
C ASP A 479 -6.31 -17.30 11.40
N CYS A 480 -5.95 -17.77 12.60
CA CYS A 480 -5.55 -19.15 12.84
C CYS A 480 -6.71 -20.14 12.56
N PHE A 481 -7.91 -19.85 13.06
CA PHE A 481 -9.09 -20.69 12.82
C PHE A 481 -9.56 -20.64 11.37
N ALA A 482 -9.44 -19.50 10.68
CA ALA A 482 -9.73 -19.38 9.26
C ALA A 482 -8.79 -20.27 8.43
N THR A 483 -7.52 -20.31 8.80
CA THR A 483 -6.51 -21.18 8.16
C THR A 483 -6.86 -22.66 8.35
N MET A 484 -7.22 -23.06 9.58
CA MET A 484 -7.74 -24.41 9.88
C MET A 484 -9.01 -24.74 9.09
N HIS A 485 -9.95 -23.79 8.98
CA HIS A 485 -11.20 -23.98 8.25
C HIS A 485 -10.99 -24.25 6.76
N ILE A 486 -10.05 -23.53 6.13
CA ILE A 486 -9.70 -23.79 4.73
C ILE A 486 -9.06 -25.18 4.57
N TYR A 487 -8.12 -25.53 5.46
CA TYR A 487 -7.51 -26.86 5.46
C TYR A 487 -8.56 -27.97 5.55
N ASP A 488 -9.46 -27.89 6.53
CA ASP A 488 -10.52 -28.88 6.74
C ASP A 488 -11.44 -29.00 5.53
N TRP A 489 -11.79 -27.85 4.93
CA TRP A 489 -12.62 -27.85 3.73
C TRP A 489 -11.93 -28.59 2.58
N VAL A 490 -10.65 -28.32 2.32
CA VAL A 490 -9.88 -28.95 1.23
C VAL A 490 -9.71 -30.45 1.50
N MET A 491 -9.37 -30.84 2.74
CA MET A 491 -9.24 -32.25 3.13
C MET A 491 -10.56 -33.02 2.97
N ALA A 492 -11.69 -32.39 3.30
CA ALA A 492 -13.01 -32.98 3.10
C ALA A 492 -13.38 -33.21 1.63
N GLN A 493 -12.68 -32.57 0.67
CA GLN A 493 -12.87 -32.83 -0.76
C GLN A 493 -12.06 -34.03 -1.28
N GLN A 494 -11.14 -34.57 -0.48
CA GLN A 494 -10.29 -35.72 -0.85
C GLN A 494 -10.92 -37.08 -0.49
N GLY A 495 -12.00 -37.07 0.31
CA GLY A 495 -12.83 -38.24 0.63
C GLY A 495 -14.12 -38.28 -0.18
#